data_AF-A0A066VR35-F1
#
_entry.id   AF-A0A066VR35-F1
#
_cell.length_a   1.000
_cell.length_b   1.000
_cell.length_c   1.000
_cell.angle_alpha   90.00
_cell.angle_beta   90.00
_cell.angle_gamma   90.00
#
_symmetry.space_group_name_H-M   'P 1'
#
loop_
_entity.id
_entity.type
_entity.pdbx_description
1 polymer ?
#
loop_
_entity_poly.entity_id
_entity_poly.type
_entity_poly.pdbx_seq_one_letter_code
_entity_poly.pdbx_strand_id
1 'polypeptide(L)'
;MTNVRHLVIHQYGGEDAVVTHGCRQLIDWTWRQAEKEGAELILDSKVTQIARQNDDDDSPFAVQAVSLQGDQMKFHSDFVICSLPLGVLQKEAPAFKPPLPLRKQGAIERLGFGLLNKIVLTYSSPWWR
;
A
#
# COMPACT_ATOMS: atom_id res chain seq x y z
N MET A 1 -17.13 4.11 -30.66
CA MET A 1 -16.84 2.66 -30.60
C MET A 1 -15.43 2.50 -30.03
N THR A 2 -15.33 2.35 -28.70
CA THR A 2 -14.04 2.36 -28.00
C THR A 2 -13.40 0.98 -28.12
N ASN A 3 -12.24 0.92 -28.77
CA ASN A 3 -11.43 -0.28 -28.95
C ASN A 3 -10.99 -0.83 -27.58
N VAL A 4 -11.60 -1.92 -27.12
CA VAL A 4 -11.12 -2.66 -25.96
C VAL A 4 -9.90 -3.47 -26.42
N ARG A 5 -8.71 -2.98 -26.09
CA ARG A 5 -7.48 -3.76 -26.27
C ARG A 5 -7.55 -4.94 -25.30
N HIS A 6 -7.60 -6.17 -25.84
CA HIS A 6 -7.42 -7.38 -25.03
C HIS A 6 -6.07 -7.30 -24.32
N LEU A 7 -6.11 -7.23 -22.99
CA LEU A 7 -4.91 -7.34 -22.16
C LEU A 7 -4.46 -8.80 -22.24
N VAL A 8 -3.32 -9.06 -22.89
CA VAL A 8 -2.68 -10.38 -22.82
C VAL A 8 -2.09 -10.51 -21.42
N ILE A 9 -2.70 -11.35 -20.59
CA ILE A 9 -2.18 -11.67 -19.26
C ILE A 9 -1.03 -12.65 -19.47
N HIS A 10 0.20 -12.16 -19.40
CA HIS A 10 1.38 -13.01 -19.32
C HIS A 10 1.40 -13.69 -17.95
N GLN A 11 1.01 -14.96 -17.92
CA GLN A 11 1.14 -15.80 -16.73
C GLN A 11 2.54 -16.38 -16.66
N TYR A 12 3.08 -16.51 -15.45
CA TYR A 12 4.32 -17.26 -15.24
C TYR A 12 4.08 -18.74 -15.55
N GLY A 13 4.99 -19.37 -16.28
CA GLY A 13 4.96 -20.82 -16.49
C GLY A 13 5.48 -21.58 -15.27
N GLY A 14 5.07 -22.84 -15.14
CA GLY A 14 5.41 -23.70 -14.00
C GLY A 14 4.19 -24.01 -13.12
N GLU A 15 4.42 -24.82 -12.07
CA GLU A 15 3.39 -25.16 -11.09
C GLU A 15 3.30 -24.08 -9.99
N ASP A 16 2.10 -23.94 -9.42
CA ASP A 16 1.89 -23.09 -8.24
C ASP A 16 2.65 -23.66 -7.03
N ALA A 17 3.33 -22.79 -6.30
CA ALA A 17 4.10 -23.17 -5.10
C ALA A 17 3.50 -22.54 -3.84
N VAL A 18 3.67 -23.24 -2.71
CA VAL A 18 3.25 -22.76 -1.39
C VAL A 18 4.47 -22.48 -0.52
N VAL A 19 4.49 -21.31 0.12
CA VAL A 19 5.51 -20.95 1.12
C VAL A 19 5.20 -21.68 2.43
N THR A 20 5.90 -22.78 2.69
CA THR A 20 5.63 -23.70 3.81
C THR A 20 5.97 -23.16 5.19
N HIS A 21 6.84 -22.15 5.29
CA HIS A 21 7.30 -21.58 6.55
C HIS A 21 6.80 -20.14 6.79
N GLY A 22 5.74 -19.75 6.07
CA GLY A 22 5.11 -18.44 6.17
C GLY A 22 5.83 -17.33 5.40
N CYS A 23 5.07 -16.46 4.74
CA CYS A 23 5.61 -15.37 3.92
C CYS A 23 6.33 -14.27 4.74
N ARG A 24 6.16 -14.25 6.06
CA ARG A 24 6.79 -13.25 6.93
C ARG A 24 8.31 -13.19 6.77
N GLN A 25 8.95 -14.33 6.49
CA GLN A 25 10.39 -14.38 6.28
C GLN A 25 10.86 -13.51 5.10
N LEU A 26 10.06 -13.41 4.04
CA LEU A 26 10.35 -12.56 2.88
C LEU A 26 10.25 -11.08 3.25
N ILE A 27 9.27 -10.72 4.07
CA ILE A 27 9.07 -9.36 4.57
C ILE A 27 10.24 -8.99 5.48
N ASP A 28 10.56 -9.82 6.46
CA ASP A 28 11.66 -9.61 7.40
C ASP A 28 13.01 -9.51 6.66
N TRP A 29 13.23 -10.36 5.64
CA TRP A 29 14.43 -10.29 4.81
C TRP A 29 14.50 -8.99 4.01
N THR A 30 13.40 -8.59 3.36
CA THR A 30 13.34 -7.34 2.58
C THR A 30 13.61 -6.13 3.47
N TRP A 31 13.00 -6.10 4.66
CA TRP A 31 13.22 -5.03 5.64
C TRP A 31 14.70 -4.93 6.04
N ARG A 32 15.34 -6.06 6.37
CA ARG A 32 16.78 -6.08 6.70
C ARG A 32 17.66 -5.56 5.57
N GLN A 33 17.28 -5.74 4.30
CA GLN A 33 18.04 -5.15 3.20
C GLN A 33 17.82 -3.64 3.14
N ALA A 34 16.57 -3.17 3.26
CA ALA A 34 16.26 -1.74 3.25
C ALA A 34 16.94 -1.00 4.42
N GLU A 35 16.94 -1.57 5.62
CA GLU A 35 17.58 -1.01 6.81
C GLU A 35 19.09 -0.83 6.63
N LYS A 36 19.78 -1.77 5.95
CA LYS A 36 21.21 -1.63 5.62
C LYS A 36 21.50 -0.47 4.68
N GLU A 37 20.56 -0.14 3.81
CA GLU A 37 20.63 1.02 2.92
C GLU A 37 20.18 2.32 3.62
N GLY A 38 19.91 2.27 4.93
CA GLY A 38 19.53 3.42 5.74
C GLY A 38 18.04 3.76 5.70
N ALA A 39 17.17 2.84 5.28
CA ALA A 39 15.74 3.06 5.33
C ALA A 39 15.22 3.11 6.79
N GLU A 40 14.36 4.08 7.08
CA GLU A 40 13.69 4.20 8.37
C GLU A 40 12.24 3.68 8.28
N LEU A 41 11.81 2.91 9.28
CA LEU A 41 10.43 2.43 9.39
C LEU A 41 9.77 3.03 10.62
N ILE A 42 8.75 3.82 10.37
CA ILE A 42 7.95 4.47 11.41
C ILE A 42 6.61 3.74 11.49
N LEU A 43 6.46 2.94 12.54
CA LEU A 43 5.22 2.21 12.82
C LEU A 43 4.22 3.08 13.59
N ASP A 44 3.01 2.55 13.77
CA ASP A 44 1.99 3.16 14.63
C ASP A 44 1.62 4.60 14.26
N SER A 45 1.79 4.94 12.98
CA SER A 45 1.68 6.30 12.45
C SER A 45 0.72 6.34 11.26
N LYS A 46 -0.52 6.77 11.49
CA LYS A 46 -1.53 6.89 10.43
C LYS A 46 -1.32 8.20 9.67
N VAL A 47 -0.99 8.12 8.38
CA VAL A 47 -0.95 9.29 7.49
C VAL A 47 -2.36 9.87 7.34
N THR A 48 -2.49 11.17 7.58
CA THR A 48 -3.78 11.91 7.50
C THR A 48 -3.81 12.92 6.36
N GLN A 49 -2.65 13.46 5.96
CA GLN A 49 -2.55 14.41 4.86
C GLN A 49 -1.25 14.25 4.08
N ILE A 50 -1.32 14.40 2.76
CA ILE A 50 -0.18 14.53 1.85
C ILE A 50 -0.37 15.82 1.08
N ALA A 51 0.48 16.81 1.33
CA ALA A 51 0.36 18.14 0.76
C ALA A 51 1.64 18.59 0.06
N ARG A 52 1.52 19.37 -1.01
CA ARG A 52 2.62 20.24 -1.45
C ARG A 52 2.75 21.41 -0.48
N GLN A 53 3.98 21.86 -0.24
CA GLN A 53 4.22 23.00 0.65
C GLN A 53 3.81 24.33 0.02
N ASN A 54 3.93 24.44 -1.31
CA ASN A 54 3.51 25.59 -2.10
C ASN A 54 2.73 25.13 -3.35
N ASP A 55 2.12 26.05 -4.08
CA ASP A 55 1.38 25.74 -5.32
C ASP A 55 2.29 25.50 -6.54
N ASP A 56 3.61 25.48 -6.35
CA ASP A 56 4.58 25.19 -7.40
C ASP A 56 4.78 23.67 -7.58
N ASP A 57 4.99 23.24 -8.81
CA ASP A 57 5.13 21.83 -9.17
C ASP A 57 6.45 21.21 -8.69
N ASP A 58 7.48 22.05 -8.52
CA ASP A 58 8.76 21.65 -7.93
C ASP A 58 8.78 21.79 -6.39
N SER A 59 7.66 22.18 -5.78
CA SER A 59 7.62 22.33 -4.33
C SER A 59 7.67 20.98 -3.60
N PRO A 60 8.44 20.90 -2.50
CA PRO A 60 8.53 19.69 -1.70
C PRO A 60 7.18 19.36 -1.05
N PHE A 61 6.99 18.09 -0.74
CA PHE A 61 5.85 17.60 0.00
C PHE A 61 6.01 17.80 1.51
N ALA A 62 4.87 17.87 2.18
CA ALA A 62 4.70 17.74 3.61
C ALA A 62 3.66 16.64 3.88
N VAL A 63 4.07 15.59 4.57
CA VAL A 63 3.21 14.48 4.99
C VAL A 63 2.89 14.64 6.47
N GLN A 64 1.62 14.64 6.81
CA GLN A 64 1.15 14.66 8.20
C GLN A 64 0.68 13.26 8.60
N ALA A 65 1.08 12.84 9.80
CA ALA A 65 0.65 11.59 10.39
C ALA A 65 0.28 11.78 11.86
N VAL A 66 -0.51 10.86 12.39
CA VAL A 66 -0.93 10.83 13.80
C VAL A 66 -0.51 9.51 14.41
N SER A 67 0.18 9.56 15.55
CA SER A 67 0.56 8.36 16.30
C SER A 67 -0.68 7.69 16.90
N LEU A 68 -0.56 6.43 17.35
CA LEU A 68 -1.63 5.78 18.12
C LEU A 68 -2.00 6.53 19.41
N GLN A 69 -1.11 7.37 19.93
CA GLN A 69 -1.33 8.19 21.14
C GLN A 69 -1.95 9.57 20.81
N GLY A 70 -2.09 9.90 19.52
CA GLY A 70 -2.65 11.17 19.07
C GLY A 70 -1.62 12.26 18.75
N ASP A 71 -0.33 11.96 18.91
CA ASP A 71 0.74 12.92 18.62
C ASP A 71 0.82 13.22 17.12
N GLN A 72 0.97 14.50 16.79
CA GLN A 72 1.10 14.96 15.42
C GLN A 72 2.55 14.84 14.95
N MET A 73 2.74 14.24 13.79
CA MET A 73 4.03 14.10 13.13
C MET A 73 4.01 14.77 11.77
N LYS A 74 5.13 15.37 11.36
CA LYS A 74 5.26 16.01 10.07
C LYS A 74 6.59 15.64 9.43
N PHE A 75 6.53 15.20 8.17
CA PHE A 75 7.68 14.81 7.38
C PHE A 75 7.76 15.68 6.12
N HIS A 76 8.98 16.01 5.70
CA HIS A 76 9.26 16.84 4.54
C HIS A 76 10.11 16.04 3.55
N SER A 77 9.72 16.04 2.27
CA SER A 77 10.44 15.29 1.23
C SER A 77 10.19 15.87 -0.15
N ASP A 78 11.13 15.72 -1.08
CA ASP A 78 10.94 16.16 -2.48
C ASP A 78 9.94 15.25 -3.22
N PHE A 79 9.84 13.99 -2.81
CA PHE A 79 8.97 12.99 -3.42
C PHE A 79 8.20 12.19 -2.36
N VAL A 80 7.02 11.68 -2.76
CA VAL A 80 6.21 10.76 -1.96
C VAL A 80 5.79 9.58 -2.83
N ILE A 81 6.13 8.37 -2.37
CA ILE A 81 5.63 7.13 -2.96
C ILE A 81 4.42 6.67 -2.14
N CYS A 82 3.24 6.66 -2.78
CA CYS A 82 2.01 6.20 -2.15
C CYS A 82 1.76 4.72 -2.47
N SER A 83 1.93 3.86 -1.47
CA SER A 83 1.65 2.42 -1.55
C SER A 83 0.39 2.03 -0.76
N LEU A 84 -0.54 2.98 -0.56
CA LEU A 84 -1.79 2.71 0.14
C LEU A 84 -2.64 1.69 -0.63
N PRO A 85 -3.26 0.71 0.04
CA PRO A 85 -4.20 -0.20 -0.60
C PRO A 85 -5.33 0.57 -1.29
N LEU A 86 -5.81 0.07 -2.43
CA LEU A 86 -6.90 0.70 -3.17
C LEU A 86 -8.16 0.89 -2.30
N GLY A 87 -8.50 -0.09 -1.46
CA GLY A 87 -9.63 0.02 -0.53
C GLY A 87 -9.50 1.18 0.47
N VAL A 88 -8.28 1.52 0.90
CA VAL A 88 -8.02 2.70 1.76
C VAL A 88 -8.29 3.97 0.96
N LEU A 89 -7.76 4.07 -0.27
CA LEU A 89 -7.98 5.22 -1.16
C LEU A 89 -9.46 5.43 -1.51
N GLN A 90 -10.28 4.38 -1.46
CA GLN A 90 -11.73 4.45 -1.74
C GLN A 90 -12.59 4.84 -0.52
N LYS A 91 -12.13 4.55 0.71
CA LYS A 91 -12.97 4.66 1.92
C LYS A 91 -12.42 5.60 2.98
N GLU A 92 -11.11 5.59 3.20
CA GLU A 92 -10.44 6.34 4.26
C GLU A 92 -9.13 6.96 3.74
N ALA A 93 -9.18 7.59 2.57
CA ALA A 93 -8.00 8.21 1.99
C ALA A 93 -7.50 9.37 2.89
N PRO A 94 -6.17 9.56 3.02
CA PRO A 94 -5.65 10.81 3.55
C PRO A 94 -6.06 11.97 2.63
N ALA A 95 -6.09 13.18 3.18
CA ALA A 95 -6.32 14.36 2.38
C ALA A 95 -5.13 14.62 1.45
N PHE A 96 -5.38 14.70 0.14
CA PHE A 96 -4.39 15.14 -0.85
C PHE A 96 -4.56 16.63 -1.13
N LYS A 97 -3.48 17.41 -1.03
CA LYS A 97 -3.47 18.86 -1.30
C LYS A 97 -2.32 19.23 -2.26
N PRO A 98 -2.58 19.61 -3.51
CA PRO A 98 -3.89 19.65 -4.15
C PRO A 98 -4.54 18.25 -4.26
N PRO A 99 -5.87 18.16 -4.46
CA PRO A 99 -6.53 16.89 -4.70
C PRO A 99 -5.89 16.13 -5.87
N LEU A 100 -5.94 14.80 -5.83
CA LEU A 100 -5.47 13.98 -6.95
C LEU A 100 -6.20 14.39 -8.24
N PRO A 101 -5.56 14.32 -9.42
CA PRO A 101 -6.24 14.64 -10.67
C PRO A 101 -7.53 13.82 -10.86
N LEU A 102 -8.58 14.42 -11.45
CA LEU A 102 -9.88 13.77 -11.66
C LEU A 102 -9.77 12.40 -12.36
N ARG A 103 -8.83 12.27 -13.28
CA ARG A 103 -8.55 10.99 -13.96
C ARG A 103 -8.13 9.89 -12.97
N LYS A 104 -7.32 10.21 -11.95
CA LYS A 104 -6.89 9.27 -10.91
C LYS A 104 -8.05 8.97 -9.95
N GLN A 105 -8.80 9.99 -9.54
CA GLN A 105 -9.98 9.81 -8.68
C GLN A 105 -11.00 8.86 -9.33
N GLY A 106 -11.36 9.11 -10.60
CA GLY A 106 -12.30 8.24 -11.32
C GLY A 106 -11.76 6.82 -11.55
N ALA A 107 -10.43 6.64 -11.67
CA ALA A 107 -9.85 5.30 -11.73
C ALA A 107 -9.95 4.58 -10.37
N ILE A 108 -9.66 5.28 -9.27
CA ILE A 108 -9.81 4.75 -7.91
C ILE A 108 -11.26 4.32 -7.66
N GLU A 109 -12.24 5.11 -8.09
CA GLU A 109 -13.65 4.81 -7.89
C GLU A 109 -14.13 3.58 -8.68
N ARG A 110 -13.69 3.43 -9.94
CA ARG A 110 -14.19 2.36 -10.82
C ARG A 110 -13.53 1.00 -10.61
N LEU A 111 -12.33 0.96 -10.06
CA LEU A 111 -11.61 -0.30 -9.84
C LEU A 111 -12.20 -1.05 -8.64
N GLY A 112 -12.47 -2.35 -8.80
CA GLY A 112 -12.95 -3.19 -7.70
C GLY A 112 -11.81 -3.57 -6.75
N PHE A 113 -12.10 -3.57 -5.44
CA PHE A 113 -11.20 -4.09 -4.40
C PHE A 113 -11.91 -5.23 -3.65
N GLY A 114 -11.51 -6.46 -3.94
CA GLY A 114 -12.16 -7.67 -3.43
C GLY A 114 -11.84 -7.96 -1.95
N LEU A 115 -12.61 -8.89 -1.38
CA LEU A 115 -12.43 -9.37 -0.01
C LEU A 115 -12.21 -10.88 -0.01
N LEU A 116 -11.16 -11.34 0.68
CA LEU A 116 -10.89 -12.76 0.93
C LEU A 116 -10.48 -12.91 2.40
N ASN A 117 -11.21 -13.74 3.13
CA ASN A 117 -10.87 -14.10 4.51
C ASN A 117 -10.39 -15.56 4.56
N LYS A 118 -9.53 -15.87 5.52
CA LYS A 118 -9.03 -17.23 5.78
C LYS A 118 -9.35 -17.61 7.22
N ILE A 119 -9.78 -18.85 7.43
CA ILE A 119 -9.94 -19.45 8.75
C ILE A 119 -8.78 -20.42 8.94
N VAL A 120 -8.00 -20.24 10.02
CA VAL A 120 -6.88 -21.12 10.36
C VAL A 120 -7.30 -22.00 11.53
N LEU A 121 -7.27 -23.32 11.33
CA LEU A 121 -7.64 -24.31 12.33
C LEU A 121 -6.41 -25.15 12.69
N THR A 122 -6.10 -25.23 13.99
CA THR A 122 -4.95 -25.98 14.51
C THR A 122 -5.43 -27.20 15.28
N TYR A 123 -4.85 -28.37 14.99
CA TYR A 123 -5.18 -29.64 15.65
C TYR A 123 -3.91 -30.30 16.18
N SER A 124 -4.04 -31.13 17.22
CA SER A 124 -2.93 -31.90 17.79
C SER A 124 -2.46 -33.04 16.88
N SER A 125 -3.38 -33.61 16.08
CA SER A 125 -3.11 -34.66 15.11
C SER A 125 -3.98 -34.48 13.86
N PRO A 126 -3.46 -34.75 12.65
CA PRO A 126 -4.26 -34.72 11.44
C PRO A 126 -5.31 -35.84 11.46
N TRP A 127 -6.55 -35.49 11.13
CA TRP A 127 -7.67 -36.44 11.01
C TRP A 127 -8.32 -36.42 9.63
N TRP A 128 -7.98 -35.43 8.80
CA TRP A 128 -8.40 -35.32 7.41
C TRP A 128 -7.49 -36.15 6.49
N ARG A 129 -8.00 -36.46 5.29
CA ARG A 129 -7.25 -37.17 4.23
C ARG A 129 -6.59 -36.19 3.28
#